data_AF-A0A497DBB3-F1
#
_entry.id   AF-A0A497DBB3-F1
#
_cell.length_a   1.000
_cell.length_b   1.000
_cell.length_c   1.000
_cell.angle_alpha   90.00
_cell.angle_beta   90.00
_cell.angle_gamma   90.00
#
_symmetry.space_group_name_H-M   'P 1'
#
loop_
_entity.id
_entity.type
_entity.pdbx_description
1 polymer ?
#
loop_
_entity_poly.entity_id
_entity_poly.type
_entity_poly.pdbx_seq_one_letter_code
_entity_poly.pdbx_strand_id
1 'polypeptide(L)'
;MIMKKLLFFLSFAFMATWVFGQDVYLGSEKPDNFHAPVINQTSGNYAPNLTCPPGALNENEPDLQDGDVDTVDGGCNSNPPVFIDINVGDTYCGRTNTYSSSRDTDWYKIVLTDTKTLIWRSIADCPLNLIIAQENGGCSTSVIASEVNIPAGSTGEVQYTCTPGTYYFWVGLPVFSGWDNGADYQVTLLQQSSAVPVSDWAVYIALFLIVVFSAYYYRRRVA
;
A
#
# COMPACT_ATOMS: atom_id res chain seq x y z
N MET A 1 40.75 31.75 29.00
CA MET A 1 39.28 31.92 28.85
C MET A 1 38.74 31.39 27.52
N ILE A 2 39.55 31.31 26.46
CA ILE A 2 39.17 30.76 25.13
C ILE A 2 39.04 29.23 25.11
N MET A 3 39.84 28.51 25.91
CA MET A 3 39.87 27.04 25.90
C MET A 3 38.62 26.37 26.53
N LYS A 4 37.92 27.06 27.45
CA LYS A 4 36.65 26.56 28.04
C LYS A 4 35.44 26.70 27.10
N LYS A 5 35.49 27.60 26.12
CA LYS A 5 34.40 27.80 25.14
C LYS A 5 34.52 26.84 23.95
N LEU A 6 35.75 26.41 23.61
CA LEU A 6 35.98 25.43 22.54
C LEU A 6 35.52 24.01 22.94
N LEU A 7 35.70 23.62 24.21
CA LEU A 7 35.19 22.34 24.72
C LEU A 7 33.65 22.27 24.73
N PHE A 8 32.96 23.39 24.97
CA PHE A 8 31.48 23.44 24.98
C PHE A 8 30.89 23.31 23.57
N PHE A 9 31.62 23.76 22.54
CA PHE A 9 31.22 23.59 21.14
C PHE A 9 31.50 22.17 20.61
N LEU A 10 32.62 21.56 21.02
CA LEU A 10 32.96 20.18 20.65
C LEU A 10 32.04 19.14 21.31
N SER A 11 31.52 19.40 22.51
CA SER A 11 30.52 18.51 23.14
C SER A 11 29.15 18.56 22.47
N PHE A 12 28.78 19.69 21.84
CA PHE A 12 27.53 19.81 21.10
C PHE A 12 27.60 19.09 19.73
N ALA A 13 28.78 19.09 19.09
CA ALA A 13 29.01 18.38 17.84
C ALA A 13 29.00 16.84 18.02
N PHE A 14 29.40 16.32 19.19
CA PHE A 14 29.41 14.88 19.47
C PHE A 14 28.04 14.32 19.90
N MET A 15 27.11 15.15 20.40
CA MET A 15 25.73 14.72 20.66
C MET A 15 24.86 14.74 19.40
N ALA A 16 25.17 15.60 18.42
CA ALA A 16 24.41 15.65 17.16
C ALA A 16 24.60 14.37 16.32
N THR A 17 25.77 13.73 16.36
CA THR A 17 26.00 12.51 15.57
C THR A 17 25.33 11.25 16.14
N TRP A 18 24.91 11.27 17.42
CA TRP A 18 24.14 10.17 18.02
C TRP A 18 22.63 10.39 17.98
N VAL A 19 22.15 11.63 17.94
CA VAL A 19 20.70 11.93 17.92
C VAL A 19 20.12 11.94 16.50
N PHE A 20 20.92 12.21 15.47
CA PHE A 20 20.44 12.26 14.07
C PHE A 20 20.71 11.00 13.24
N GLY A 21 21.20 9.92 13.87
CA GLY A 21 21.35 8.60 13.23
C GLY A 21 20.08 7.75 13.22
N GLN A 22 18.95 8.31 13.64
CA GLN A 22 17.64 7.69 13.47
C GLN A 22 17.03 8.31 12.23
N ASP A 23 16.87 7.51 11.19
CA ASP A 23 16.07 7.86 10.02
C ASP A 23 14.76 8.50 10.49
N VAL A 24 14.48 9.71 10.03
CA VAL A 24 13.23 10.40 10.35
C VAL A 24 12.13 9.70 9.55
N TYR A 25 11.57 8.65 10.15
CA TYR A 25 10.35 8.01 9.69
C TYR A 25 9.18 8.96 9.98
N LEU A 26 8.74 9.70 8.97
CA LEU A 26 7.36 10.20 8.92
C LEU A 26 6.44 9.05 8.48
N GLY A 27 6.48 7.95 9.22
CA GLY A 27 5.48 6.90 9.11
C GLY A 27 4.20 7.42 9.74
N SER A 28 3.14 7.56 8.96
CA SER A 28 1.79 7.54 9.50
C SER A 28 1.52 6.12 9.98
N GLU A 29 2.08 5.72 11.12
CA GLU A 29 1.68 4.50 11.78
C GLU A 29 0.18 4.63 12.10
N LYS A 30 -0.63 3.76 11.50
CA LYS A 30 -2.02 3.55 11.88
C LYS A 30 -1.98 3.16 13.37
N PRO A 31 -2.61 3.92 14.27
CA PRO A 31 -2.54 3.60 15.69
C PRO A 31 -3.13 2.20 15.93
N ASP A 32 -2.44 1.40 16.75
CA ASP A 32 -2.76 0.00 17.08
C ASP A 32 -4.18 -0.23 17.63
N ASN A 33 -4.94 0.84 17.87
CA ASN A 33 -6.28 0.85 18.44
C ASN A 33 -7.33 1.59 17.59
N PHE A 34 -7.07 1.84 16.29
CA PHE A 34 -8.13 2.31 15.40
C PHE A 34 -9.07 1.15 15.07
N HIS A 35 -9.98 0.86 15.99
CA HIS A 35 -11.19 0.13 15.68
C HIS A 35 -12.07 1.08 14.87
N ALA A 36 -12.07 0.94 13.55
CA ALA A 36 -13.14 1.50 12.73
C ALA A 36 -14.47 1.08 13.40
N PRO A 37 -15.45 1.99 13.52
CA PRO A 37 -16.72 1.64 14.14
C PRO A 37 -17.25 0.39 13.45
N VAL A 38 -17.55 -0.65 14.24
CA VAL A 38 -18.26 -1.83 13.78
C VAL A 38 -19.64 -1.35 13.37
N ILE A 39 -19.78 -0.98 12.10
CA ILE A 39 -21.08 -0.76 11.49
C ILE A 39 -21.74 -2.12 11.44
N ASN A 40 -22.67 -2.34 12.37
CA ASN A 40 -23.60 -3.46 12.33
C ASN A 40 -24.37 -3.36 11.01
N GLN A 41 -23.91 -4.10 10.01
CA GLN A 41 -24.51 -4.17 8.68
C GLN A 41 -25.88 -4.86 8.80
N THR A 42 -26.92 -4.06 8.96
CA THR A 42 -28.24 -4.43 8.47
C THR A 42 -28.20 -4.29 6.96
N SER A 43 -28.36 -5.43 6.27
CA SER A 43 -28.72 -5.57 4.86
C SER A 43 -29.14 -4.25 4.17
N GLY A 44 -28.33 -3.77 3.22
CA GLY A 44 -28.79 -2.83 2.19
C GLY A 44 -28.57 -1.33 2.41
N ASN A 45 -27.58 -0.90 3.18
CA ASN A 45 -27.15 0.51 3.17
C ASN A 45 -25.65 0.63 2.93
N TYR A 46 -25.29 0.76 1.65
CA TYR A 46 -23.95 1.04 1.13
C TYR A 46 -23.32 2.26 1.83
N ALA A 47 -22.09 2.13 2.32
CA ALA A 47 -21.22 3.27 2.64
C ALA A 47 -20.71 3.91 1.31
N PRO A 48 -20.08 5.10 1.33
CA PRO A 48 -20.27 6.13 0.30
C PRO A 48 -19.76 5.70 -1.08
N ASN A 49 -20.67 5.65 -2.06
CA ASN A 49 -20.44 5.60 -3.52
C ASN A 49 -18.96 5.80 -3.88
N LEU A 50 -18.22 4.70 -3.92
CA LEU A 50 -16.79 4.72 -4.11
C LEU A 50 -16.48 5.18 -5.54
N THR A 51 -16.19 6.47 -5.70
CA THR A 51 -15.88 7.02 -7.02
C THR A 51 -14.44 6.74 -7.42
N CYS A 52 -14.27 6.20 -8.62
CA CYS A 52 -12.97 5.98 -9.24
C CYS A 52 -12.13 7.25 -9.33
N PRO A 53 -10.86 7.23 -8.88
CA PRO A 53 -10.00 8.39 -9.04
C PRO A 53 -9.71 8.62 -10.53
N PRO A 54 -9.50 9.88 -10.96
CA PRO A 54 -9.11 10.17 -12.33
C PRO A 54 -7.84 9.41 -12.74
N GLY A 55 -7.90 8.72 -13.88
CA GLY A 55 -6.79 7.91 -14.38
C GLY A 55 -6.75 6.47 -13.86
N ALA A 56 -7.68 6.07 -12.98
CA ALA A 56 -7.89 4.66 -12.68
C ALA A 56 -8.35 3.91 -13.94
N LEU A 57 -7.92 2.66 -14.03
CA LEU A 57 -8.34 1.69 -15.03
C LEU A 57 -9.63 1.04 -14.55
N ASN A 58 -10.55 0.77 -15.48
CA ASN A 58 -11.74 -0.01 -15.18
C ASN A 58 -11.45 -1.47 -15.51
N GLU A 59 -11.79 -2.35 -14.59
CA GLU A 59 -11.77 -3.80 -14.79
C GLU A 59 -12.69 -4.23 -15.94
N ASN A 60 -13.85 -3.58 -16.03
CA ASN A 60 -14.96 -3.89 -16.95
C ASN A 60 -15.58 -5.27 -16.72
N GLU A 61 -15.53 -5.79 -15.50
CA GLU A 61 -16.27 -6.98 -15.11
C GLU A 61 -17.72 -6.65 -14.67
N PRO A 62 -18.73 -7.38 -15.16
CA PRO A 62 -20.08 -7.33 -14.62
C PRO A 62 -20.22 -8.23 -13.38
N ASP A 63 -21.18 -7.92 -12.49
CA ASP A 63 -21.52 -8.80 -11.35
C ASP A 63 -21.84 -10.23 -11.82
N LEU A 64 -21.14 -11.23 -11.26
CA LEU A 64 -21.29 -12.64 -11.65
C LEU A 64 -22.60 -13.27 -11.12
N GLN A 65 -23.22 -14.13 -11.91
CA GLN A 65 -24.43 -14.87 -11.55
C GLN A 65 -24.20 -16.38 -11.53
N ASP A 66 -25.23 -17.12 -11.10
CA ASP A 66 -25.19 -18.59 -11.09
C ASP A 66 -24.93 -19.16 -12.50
N GLY A 67 -23.84 -19.90 -12.63
CA GLY A 67 -23.41 -20.51 -13.89
C GLY A 67 -22.61 -19.59 -14.81
N ASP A 68 -22.35 -18.35 -14.42
CA ASP A 68 -21.44 -17.48 -15.16
C ASP A 68 -20.00 -18.01 -15.09
N VAL A 69 -19.25 -17.75 -16.15
CA VAL A 69 -17.81 -17.99 -16.19
C VAL A 69 -17.15 -16.62 -16.12
N ASP A 70 -16.34 -16.43 -15.10
CA ASP A 70 -15.49 -15.27 -15.00
C ASP A 70 -14.44 -15.29 -16.12
N THR A 71 -14.54 -14.28 -16.99
CA THR A 71 -13.71 -14.13 -18.19
C THR A 71 -12.81 -12.90 -18.13
N VAL A 72 -12.78 -12.20 -16.99
CA VAL A 72 -12.04 -10.95 -16.84
C VAL A 72 -10.82 -11.19 -15.97
N ASP A 73 -10.98 -11.72 -14.77
CA ASP A 73 -9.86 -11.91 -13.85
C ASP A 73 -10.03 -13.01 -12.79
N GLY A 74 -10.90 -14.00 -13.05
CA GLY A 74 -11.15 -15.17 -12.16
C GLY A 74 -9.95 -16.05 -11.82
N GLY A 75 -8.79 -15.73 -12.37
CA GLY A 75 -7.53 -16.36 -12.08
C GLY A 75 -7.57 -17.84 -12.41
N CYS A 76 -7.15 -18.63 -11.44
CA CYS A 76 -7.12 -20.08 -11.56
C CYS A 76 -8.47 -20.76 -11.33
N ASN A 77 -9.52 -20.01 -11.00
CA ASN A 77 -10.88 -20.54 -10.97
C ASN A 77 -11.48 -20.63 -12.38
N SER A 78 -10.90 -19.92 -13.36
CA SER A 78 -11.26 -19.98 -14.77
C SER A 78 -10.46 -21.04 -15.55
N ASN A 79 -11.04 -21.57 -16.63
CA ASN A 79 -10.38 -22.52 -17.53
C ASN A 79 -10.59 -22.12 -19.01
N PRO A 80 -9.57 -21.57 -19.70
CA PRO A 80 -8.21 -21.32 -19.21
C PRO A 80 -8.16 -20.24 -18.11
N PRO A 81 -7.10 -20.19 -17.30
CA PRO A 81 -6.93 -19.14 -16.30
C PRO A 81 -6.89 -17.74 -16.93
N VAL A 82 -7.55 -16.77 -16.29
CA VAL A 82 -7.64 -15.39 -16.78
C VAL A 82 -7.16 -14.44 -15.69
N PHE A 83 -6.33 -13.45 -16.06
CA PHE A 83 -5.77 -12.50 -15.10
C PHE A 83 -5.70 -11.13 -15.75
N ILE A 84 -5.83 -10.07 -14.95
CA ILE A 84 -5.47 -8.72 -15.39
C ILE A 84 -3.97 -8.50 -15.18
N ASP A 85 -3.25 -8.13 -16.23
CA ASP A 85 -1.86 -7.70 -16.09
C ASP A 85 -1.83 -6.32 -15.41
N ILE A 86 -1.08 -6.20 -14.30
CA ILE A 86 -0.97 -4.98 -13.51
C ILE A 86 0.48 -4.48 -13.43
N ASN A 87 0.66 -3.16 -13.44
CA ASN A 87 1.95 -2.51 -13.25
C ASN A 87 1.99 -1.74 -11.92
N VAL A 88 3.20 -1.49 -11.44
CA VAL A 88 3.41 -0.60 -10.28
C VAL A 88 2.93 0.81 -10.64
N GLY A 89 2.05 1.35 -9.80
CA GLY A 89 1.40 2.65 -9.98
C GLY A 89 -0.03 2.55 -10.50
N ASP A 90 -0.43 1.39 -11.05
CA ASP A 90 -1.78 1.21 -11.58
C ASP A 90 -2.79 1.18 -10.43
N THR A 91 -3.94 1.80 -10.70
CA THR A 91 -5.14 1.71 -9.86
C THR A 91 -6.27 1.15 -10.70
N TYR A 92 -6.91 0.10 -10.22
CA TYR A 92 -8.09 -0.49 -10.83
C TYR A 92 -9.32 -0.18 -9.97
N CYS A 93 -10.40 0.15 -10.66
CA CYS A 93 -11.73 0.09 -10.12
C CYS A 93 -12.40 -1.19 -10.61
N GLY A 94 -12.86 -1.98 -9.66
CA GLY A 94 -13.52 -3.25 -9.92
C GLY A 94 -14.84 -3.37 -9.21
N ARG A 95 -15.52 -4.47 -9.48
CA ARG A 95 -16.75 -4.88 -8.83
C ARG A 95 -16.55 -6.27 -8.28
N THR A 96 -17.21 -6.58 -7.17
CA THR A 96 -17.14 -7.91 -6.57
C THR A 96 -18.49 -8.27 -6.00
N ASN A 97 -18.90 -9.53 -6.07
CA ASN A 97 -20.17 -9.99 -5.54
C ASN A 97 -20.15 -11.43 -4.98
N THR A 98 -21.25 -11.85 -4.37
CA THR A 98 -21.50 -13.26 -4.05
C THR A 98 -22.58 -13.83 -4.93
N TYR A 99 -22.47 -15.11 -5.28
CA TYR A 99 -23.48 -15.79 -6.10
C TYR A 99 -23.48 -17.28 -5.77
N SER A 100 -24.65 -17.91 -5.60
CA SER A 100 -24.77 -19.36 -5.41
C SER A 100 -23.81 -20.02 -4.40
N SER A 101 -23.59 -19.39 -3.25
CA SER A 101 -22.60 -19.85 -2.23
C SER A 101 -21.13 -19.84 -2.72
N SER A 102 -20.86 -19.12 -3.79
CA SER A 102 -19.56 -18.76 -4.31
C SER A 102 -19.34 -17.26 -4.12
N ARG A 103 -18.13 -16.82 -4.42
CA ARG A 103 -17.77 -15.41 -4.45
C ARG A 103 -16.98 -15.15 -5.71
N ASP A 104 -17.08 -13.92 -6.14
CA ASP A 104 -16.17 -13.34 -7.10
C ASP A 104 -14.72 -13.39 -6.61
N THR A 105 -13.79 -13.52 -7.54
CA THR A 105 -12.36 -13.59 -7.21
C THR A 105 -11.52 -12.88 -8.23
N ASP A 106 -10.92 -11.78 -7.81
CA ASP A 106 -10.34 -10.84 -8.76
C ASP A 106 -8.81 -10.98 -8.69
N TRP A 107 -8.17 -11.45 -9.77
CA TRP A 107 -6.75 -11.79 -9.82
C TRP A 107 -5.95 -10.93 -10.79
N TYR A 108 -5.01 -10.18 -10.22
CA TYR A 108 -4.06 -9.35 -10.95
C TYR A 108 -2.69 -10.01 -11.00
N LYS A 109 -1.98 -9.94 -12.13
CA LYS A 109 -0.69 -10.59 -12.36
C LYS A 109 0.40 -9.56 -12.67
N ILE A 110 1.56 -9.73 -12.05
CA ILE A 110 2.79 -9.02 -12.42
C ILE A 110 3.93 -10.01 -12.61
N VAL A 111 4.83 -9.70 -13.54
CA VAL A 111 6.11 -10.39 -13.71
C VAL A 111 7.23 -9.42 -13.36
N LEU A 112 8.05 -9.80 -12.37
CA LEU A 112 9.15 -8.98 -11.88
C LEU A 112 10.50 -9.48 -12.40
N THR A 113 11.31 -8.55 -12.89
CA THR A 113 12.71 -8.80 -13.29
C THR A 113 13.71 -8.47 -12.19
N ASP A 114 13.30 -7.68 -11.20
CA ASP A 114 14.14 -7.16 -10.12
C ASP A 114 13.39 -7.21 -8.79
N THR A 115 14.13 -7.28 -7.68
CA THR A 115 13.53 -7.25 -6.34
C THR A 115 12.84 -5.92 -6.07
N LYS A 116 11.59 -5.95 -5.64
CA LYS A 116 10.78 -4.79 -5.27
C LYS A 116 9.99 -5.08 -4.00
N THR A 117 9.91 -4.10 -3.11
CA THR A 117 8.93 -4.14 -2.03
C THR A 117 7.62 -3.56 -2.54
N LEU A 118 6.63 -4.43 -2.73
CA LEU A 118 5.33 -4.09 -3.28
C LEU A 118 4.29 -3.99 -2.17
N ILE A 119 3.36 -3.09 -2.38
CA ILE A 119 2.26 -2.76 -1.47
C ILE A 119 0.97 -2.94 -2.28
N TRP A 120 0.13 -3.87 -1.85
CA TRP A 120 -1.20 -4.10 -2.41
C TRP A 120 -2.24 -3.44 -1.50
N ARG A 121 -2.87 -2.38 -2.00
CA ARG A 121 -3.76 -1.51 -1.23
C ARG A 121 -5.15 -1.55 -1.80
N SER A 122 -6.16 -1.52 -0.94
CA SER A 122 -7.56 -1.43 -1.35
C SER A 122 -8.42 -0.56 -0.46
N ILE A 123 -9.52 -0.05 -1.02
CA ILE A 123 -10.68 0.49 -0.31
C ILE A 123 -11.94 0.01 -1.06
N ALA A 124 -13.02 -0.29 -0.34
CA ALA A 124 -14.25 -0.81 -0.94
C ALA A 124 -15.50 -0.44 -0.15
N ASP A 125 -16.66 -0.53 -0.81
CA ASP A 125 -17.99 -0.37 -0.19
C ASP A 125 -18.45 -1.65 0.54
N CYS A 126 -17.63 -2.71 0.48
CA CYS A 126 -17.82 -3.99 1.15
C CYS A 126 -16.58 -4.40 1.97
N PRO A 127 -16.71 -5.40 2.89
CA PRO A 127 -15.54 -6.00 3.51
C PRO A 127 -14.72 -6.79 2.49
N LEU A 128 -13.39 -6.74 2.59
CA LEU A 128 -12.49 -7.42 1.66
C LEU A 128 -11.37 -8.20 2.37
N ASN A 129 -10.78 -9.10 1.61
CA ASN A 129 -9.49 -9.70 1.87
C ASN A 129 -8.51 -9.32 0.76
N LEU A 130 -7.24 -9.14 1.11
CA LEU A 130 -6.15 -8.88 0.19
C LEU A 130 -5.08 -9.95 0.35
N ILE A 131 -4.61 -10.50 -0.76
CA ILE A 131 -3.59 -11.55 -0.78
C ILE A 131 -2.51 -11.21 -1.80
N ILE A 132 -1.26 -11.42 -1.42
CA ILE A 132 -0.14 -11.54 -2.35
C ILE A 132 0.22 -13.02 -2.40
N ALA A 133 0.31 -13.57 -3.59
CA ALA A 133 0.73 -14.94 -3.83
C ALA A 133 1.86 -14.98 -4.87
N GLN A 134 2.75 -15.94 -4.71
CA GLN A 134 3.81 -16.21 -5.67
C GLN A 134 3.42 -17.42 -6.54
N GLU A 135 3.69 -17.33 -7.84
CA GLU A 135 3.53 -18.47 -8.75
C GLU A 135 4.52 -19.60 -8.40
N ASN A 136 4.03 -20.84 -8.42
CA ASN A 136 4.80 -22.06 -8.20
C ASN A 136 4.50 -23.11 -9.29
N GLY A 137 4.40 -22.67 -10.55
CA GLY A 137 4.14 -23.51 -11.71
C GLY A 137 2.69 -23.39 -12.21
N GLY A 138 2.42 -22.36 -13.01
CA GLY A 138 1.09 -22.08 -13.54
C GLY A 138 0.11 -21.72 -12.42
N CYS A 139 -0.98 -22.50 -12.30
CA CYS A 139 -2.01 -22.24 -11.29
C CYS A 139 -1.71 -22.76 -9.88
N SER A 140 -0.53 -23.32 -9.64
CA SER A 140 -0.07 -23.53 -8.27
C SER A 140 0.47 -22.21 -7.73
N THR A 141 -0.07 -21.75 -6.59
CA THR A 141 0.36 -20.52 -5.94
C THR A 141 0.69 -20.75 -4.47
N SER A 142 1.58 -19.95 -3.93
CA SER A 142 1.88 -19.89 -2.50
C SER A 142 1.51 -18.51 -1.97
N VAL A 143 0.61 -18.44 -0.98
CA VAL A 143 0.28 -17.19 -0.29
C VAL A 143 1.48 -16.77 0.54
N ILE A 144 2.02 -15.58 0.26
CA ILE A 144 3.21 -15.04 0.93
C ILE A 144 2.88 -13.93 1.92
N ALA A 145 1.79 -13.20 1.69
CA ALA A 145 1.29 -12.16 2.58
C ALA A 145 -0.22 -11.99 2.39
N SER A 146 -0.92 -11.58 3.45
CA SER A 146 -2.36 -11.29 3.38
C SER A 146 -2.78 -10.29 4.44
N GLU A 147 -3.82 -9.53 4.14
CA GLU A 147 -4.64 -8.84 5.13
C GLU A 147 -6.09 -9.29 4.96
N VAL A 148 -6.77 -9.61 6.07
CA VAL A 148 -8.08 -10.26 6.02
C VAL A 148 -9.10 -9.50 6.87
N ASN A 149 -10.37 -9.61 6.47
CA ASN A 149 -11.53 -8.97 7.12
C ASN A 149 -11.39 -7.44 7.22
N ILE A 150 -10.90 -6.81 6.15
CA ILE A 150 -10.84 -5.35 6.04
C ILE A 150 -12.28 -4.83 6.03
N PRO A 151 -12.70 -3.96 6.96
CA PRO A 151 -14.07 -3.48 6.99
C PRO A 151 -14.40 -2.56 5.80
N ALA A 152 -15.66 -2.54 5.39
CA ALA A 152 -16.16 -1.60 4.38
C ALA A 152 -15.80 -0.14 4.73
N GLY A 153 -15.40 0.63 3.72
CA GLY A 153 -14.96 2.02 3.84
C GLY A 153 -13.59 2.23 4.51
N SER A 154 -12.91 1.16 4.92
CA SER A 154 -11.54 1.22 5.46
C SER A 154 -10.51 0.92 4.39
N THR A 155 -9.33 1.53 4.50
CA THR A 155 -8.18 1.15 3.67
C THR A 155 -7.51 -0.09 4.25
N GLY A 156 -7.37 -1.12 3.42
CA GLY A 156 -6.51 -2.28 3.64
C GLY A 156 -5.22 -2.16 2.84
N GLU A 157 -4.13 -2.69 3.38
CA GLU A 157 -2.80 -2.70 2.81
C GLU A 157 -2.00 -3.94 3.26
N VAL A 158 -1.50 -4.70 2.28
CA VAL A 158 -0.55 -5.79 2.50
C VAL A 158 0.75 -5.51 1.76
N GLN A 159 1.89 -5.71 2.42
CA GLN A 159 3.22 -5.44 1.88
C GLN A 159 4.08 -6.70 1.85
N TYR A 160 4.85 -6.88 0.77
CA TYR A 160 5.85 -7.95 0.68
C TYR A 160 7.05 -7.56 -0.20
N THR A 161 8.24 -8.05 0.14
CA THR A 161 9.45 -7.90 -0.69
C THR A 161 9.52 -9.04 -1.70
N CYS A 162 9.06 -8.77 -2.92
CA CYS A 162 9.06 -9.72 -4.03
C CYS A 162 10.43 -9.74 -4.73
N THR A 163 11.01 -10.93 -4.90
CA THR A 163 12.21 -11.15 -5.74
C THR A 163 11.79 -11.28 -7.23
N PRO A 164 12.71 -11.40 -8.20
CA PRO A 164 12.33 -11.70 -9.57
C PRO A 164 11.44 -12.97 -9.66
N GLY A 165 10.36 -12.90 -10.44
CA GLY A 165 9.35 -13.96 -10.54
C GLY A 165 7.94 -13.43 -10.87
N THR A 166 6.99 -14.36 -11.03
CA THR A 166 5.58 -14.04 -11.25
C THR A 166 4.83 -14.00 -9.92
N TYR A 167 4.04 -12.95 -9.73
CA TYR A 167 3.20 -12.76 -8.55
C TYR A 167 1.76 -12.48 -8.94
N TYR A 168 0.85 -12.95 -8.10
CA TYR A 168 -0.58 -12.70 -8.20
C TYR A 168 -1.03 -11.87 -7.00
N PHE A 169 -1.85 -10.87 -7.26
CA PHE A 169 -2.53 -10.06 -6.26
C PHE A 169 -4.01 -10.38 -6.35
N TRP A 170 -4.55 -10.84 -5.24
CA TRP A 170 -5.94 -11.23 -5.16
C TRP A 170 -6.70 -10.28 -4.24
N VAL A 171 -7.90 -9.94 -4.66
CA VAL A 171 -8.89 -9.20 -3.86
C VAL A 171 -10.22 -9.94 -3.97
N GLY A 172 -11.01 -9.88 -2.90
CA GLY A 172 -12.36 -10.44 -2.91
C GLY A 172 -12.99 -10.51 -1.53
N LEU A 173 -14.25 -10.87 -1.51
CA LEU A 173 -15.06 -10.90 -0.30
C LEU A 173 -14.58 -11.95 0.71
N PRO A 174 -14.61 -11.68 2.03
CA PRO A 174 -14.29 -12.67 3.05
C PRO A 174 -15.39 -13.72 3.23
N VAL A 175 -16.54 -13.53 2.60
CA VAL A 175 -17.74 -14.35 2.72
C VAL A 175 -18.17 -14.92 1.36
N PHE A 176 -19.08 -15.88 1.38
CA PHE A 176 -19.62 -16.57 0.19
C PHE A 176 -21.12 -16.29 -0.04
N SER A 177 -21.71 -15.36 0.72
CA SER A 177 -23.12 -14.97 0.59
C SER A 177 -23.35 -13.58 1.18
N GLY A 178 -24.41 -12.90 0.74
CA GLY A 178 -24.89 -11.64 1.34
C GLY A 178 -24.50 -10.38 0.58
N TRP A 179 -23.84 -10.52 -0.57
CA TRP A 179 -23.37 -9.44 -1.46
C TRP A 179 -23.84 -9.67 -2.90
N ASP A 180 -25.07 -10.15 -3.09
CA ASP A 180 -25.56 -10.60 -4.40
C ASP A 180 -25.79 -9.44 -5.40
N ASN A 181 -25.90 -8.19 -4.92
CA ASN A 181 -26.06 -6.99 -5.74
C ASN A 181 -24.73 -6.30 -6.09
N GLY A 182 -23.61 -6.96 -5.81
CA GLY A 182 -22.28 -6.43 -6.00
C GLY A 182 -21.91 -5.26 -5.09
N ALA A 183 -20.63 -4.94 -5.09
CA ALA A 183 -20.06 -3.78 -4.43
C ALA A 183 -18.85 -3.29 -5.20
N ASP A 184 -18.62 -1.98 -5.18
CA ASP A 184 -17.47 -1.36 -5.83
C ASP A 184 -16.24 -1.43 -4.91
N TYR A 185 -15.08 -1.63 -5.53
CA TYR A 185 -13.79 -1.56 -4.87
C TYR A 185 -12.76 -0.82 -5.73
N GLN A 186 -11.70 -0.38 -5.06
CA GLN A 186 -10.49 0.14 -5.69
C GLN A 186 -9.29 -0.63 -5.17
N VAL A 187 -8.40 -1.00 -6.07
CA VAL A 187 -7.09 -1.56 -5.73
C VAL A 187 -5.99 -0.78 -6.40
N THR A 188 -4.87 -0.64 -5.70
CA THR A 188 -3.68 0.03 -6.21
C THR A 188 -2.46 -0.81 -5.89
N LEU A 189 -1.64 -1.06 -6.91
CA LEU A 189 -0.32 -1.67 -6.73
C LEU A 189 0.72 -0.56 -6.59
N LEU A 190 1.30 -0.44 -5.40
CA LEU A 190 2.34 0.54 -5.10
C LEU A 190 3.68 -0.17 -4.92
N GLN A 191 4.77 0.58 -5.11
CA GLN A 191 6.11 0.16 -4.68
C GLN A 191 6.50 1.02 -3.47
N GLN A 192 7.02 0.39 -2.42
CA GLN A 192 7.62 1.12 -1.33
C GLN A 192 8.75 1.98 -1.92
N SER A 193 8.65 3.29 -1.71
CA SER A 193 9.73 4.18 -2.12
C SER A 193 10.98 3.79 -1.37
N SER A 194 12.05 3.48 -2.08
CA SER A 194 13.38 3.44 -1.48
C SER A 194 13.56 4.79 -0.82
N ALA A 195 13.78 4.84 0.51
CA ALA A 195 14.20 6.08 1.14
C ALA A 195 15.40 6.56 0.32
N VAL A 196 15.30 7.74 -0.31
CA VAL A 196 16.47 8.33 -0.95
C VAL A 196 17.36 8.67 0.23
N PRO A 197 18.51 8.00 0.45
CA PRO A 197 19.44 8.48 1.44
C PRO A 197 19.73 9.92 1.04
N VAL A 198 19.41 10.88 1.92
CA VAL A 198 19.85 12.25 1.72
C VAL A 198 21.35 12.13 1.61
N SER A 199 21.87 12.30 0.40
CA SER A 199 23.28 12.04 0.13
C SER A 199 24.10 12.83 1.15
N ASP A 200 25.15 12.22 1.71
CA ASP A 200 25.90 12.83 2.81
C ASP A 200 26.30 14.30 2.53
N TRP A 201 26.57 14.62 1.26
CA TRP A 201 26.83 15.99 0.79
C TRP A 201 25.66 16.97 1.00
N ALA A 202 24.41 16.55 0.86
CA ALA A 202 23.23 17.39 1.10
C ALA A 202 23.10 17.75 2.59
N VAL A 203 23.43 16.81 3.48
CA VAL A 203 23.52 17.05 4.92
C VAL A 203 24.67 18.02 5.22
N TYR A 204 25.84 17.83 4.61
CA TYR A 204 26.97 18.76 4.78
C TYR A 204 26.66 20.17 4.28
N ILE A 205 25.95 20.32 3.15
CA ILE A 205 25.52 21.64 2.65
C ILE A 205 24.53 22.28 3.62
N ALA A 206 23.53 21.55 4.11
CA ALA A 206 22.56 22.07 5.06
C ALA A 206 23.24 22.55 6.35
N LEU A 207 24.16 21.76 6.90
CA LEU A 207 24.95 22.14 8.08
C LEU A 207 25.84 23.36 7.82
N PHE A 208 26.53 23.41 6.67
CA PHE A 208 27.35 24.55 6.29
C PHE A 208 26.51 25.84 6.18
N LEU A 209 25.34 25.77 5.54
CA LEU A 209 24.43 26.91 5.43
C LEU A 209 23.94 27.36 6.80
N ILE A 210 23.55 26.44 7.70
CA ILE A 210 23.14 26.78 9.08
C ILE A 210 24.26 27.53 9.81
N VAL A 211 25.51 27.07 9.70
CA VAL A 211 26.68 27.73 10.33
C VAL A 211 26.91 29.12 9.74
N VAL A 212 26.88 29.26 8.41
CA VAL A 212 27.11 30.55 7.74
C VAL A 212 26.00 31.55 8.08
N PHE A 213 24.74 31.14 8.03
CA PHE A 213 23.61 32.01 8.39
C PHE A 213 23.64 32.39 9.88
N SER A 214 23.98 31.45 10.77
CA SER A 214 24.13 31.75 12.20
C SER A 214 25.26 32.74 12.47
N ALA A 215 26.40 32.58 11.79
CA ALA A 215 27.54 33.49 11.91
C ALA A 215 27.22 34.88 11.33
N TYR A 216 26.53 34.95 10.19
CA TYR A 216 26.06 36.18 9.59
C TYR A 216 25.08 36.92 10.50
N TYR A 217 24.08 36.21 11.03
CA TYR A 217 23.08 36.78 11.93
C TYR A 217 23.71 37.29 13.24
N TYR A 218 24.64 36.52 13.80
CA TYR A 218 25.39 36.92 14.99
C TYR A 218 26.18 38.21 14.77
N ARG A 219 26.94 38.30 13.66
CA ARG A 219 27.70 39.52 13.34
C ARG A 219 26.79 40.74 13.19
N ARG A 220 25.62 40.58 12.57
CA ARG A 220 24.67 41.70 12.37
C ARG A 220 23.99 42.18 13.66
N ARG A 221 23.94 41.37 14.71
CA ARG A 221 23.34 41.75 16.00
C ARG A 221 24.34 42.37 16.98
N VAL A 222 25.63 42.10 16.82
CA VAL A 222 26.69 42.54 17.75
C VAL A 222 27.42 43.80 17.25
N ALA A 223 27.31 44.11 15.95
CA ALA A 223 27.72 45.39 15.36
C ALA A 223 26.56 46.40 15.41
#